data_AF-A0A3M1PLF4-F1
#
_entry.id   AF-A0A3M1PLF4-F1
#
_cell.length_a   1.000
_cell.length_b   1.000
_cell.length_c   1.000
_cell.angle_alpha   90.00
_cell.angle_beta   90.00
_cell.angle_gamma   90.00
#
_symmetry.space_group_name_H-M   'P 1'
#
loop_
_entity.id
_entity.type
_entity.pdbx_description
1 polymer ?
#
loop_
_entity_poly.entity_id
_entity_poly.type
_entity_poly.pdbx_seq_one_letter_code
_entity_poly.pdbx_strand_id
1 'polypeptide(L)'
;QLLKAVKLVYASTFYQSAKQYFQVTSYRLEEEKMAVVVQKLVGVRHQHRFYPDFAGVAKSNNFYPVGPQRSKDGIASVALGLGKTVVDGGNSVKFCPKYPNLIPQFSTVEETLRNSQQSFYALNLHGYLGDAPNSDDDTIQKCDLDTAERDGTLRFVGSTYSHENHTVYDGISRQGYRLVTFAPILKHRLFPLSEILDLLLEMGSWSMGAPVEIEFAVNLSVPKNEPKQFGLLQMRPLALQHEFDVLDVDGTKDSALICKSKMVLGNGLIDNIYDIVFVDPERFDRLKTRDVASEVSVLNTKLLQQGRPYLLIGLGRWGSLDPMLGVPVRWEQIAGARVIVEAGFKDMNVAPSQGSHFFHNLTSFMVGYFTIHADDESFVDWDWLQQRPVCEQMKYIKHLRFENPITVKMNGRRNSGVIVKPE
;
A
#
# COMPACT_ATOMS: atom_id res chain seq x y z
N GLN A 1 -22.13 -20.87 14.81
CA GLN A 1 -21.05 -20.24 14.00
C GLN A 1 -20.98 -18.73 14.25
N LEU A 2 -22.03 -17.95 13.99
CA LEU A 2 -22.03 -16.48 14.21
C LEU A 2 -21.58 -16.06 15.62
N LEU A 3 -22.16 -16.62 16.68
CA LEU A 3 -21.75 -16.33 18.07
C LEU A 3 -20.27 -16.62 18.35
N LYS A 4 -19.70 -17.64 17.69
CA LYS A 4 -18.28 -17.97 17.81
C LYS A 4 -17.42 -16.94 17.10
N ALA A 5 -17.80 -16.52 15.89
CA ALA A 5 -17.12 -15.45 15.16
C ALA A 5 -17.14 -14.14 15.95
N VAL A 6 -18.28 -13.76 16.54
CA VAL A 6 -18.40 -12.58 17.42
C VAL A 6 -17.42 -12.67 18.60
N LYS A 7 -17.33 -13.83 19.27
CA LYS A 7 -16.36 -14.04 20.35
C LYS A 7 -14.90 -13.95 19.87
N LEU A 8 -14.59 -14.46 18.67
CA LEU A 8 -13.25 -14.38 18.09
C LEU A 8 -12.86 -12.93 17.76
N VAL A 9 -13.79 -12.11 17.25
CA VAL A 9 -13.56 -10.67 17.04
C VAL A 9 -13.29 -9.95 18.35
N TYR A 10 -14.03 -10.26 19.42
CA TYR A 10 -13.71 -9.70 20.74
C TYR A 10 -12.39 -10.21 21.30
N ALA A 11 -11.98 -11.44 20.99
CA ALA A 11 -10.69 -11.98 21.42
C ALA A 11 -9.51 -11.33 20.66
N SER A 12 -9.71 -10.92 19.39
CA SER A 12 -8.63 -10.39 18.56
C SER A 12 -8.10 -9.02 19.04
N THR A 13 -8.87 -8.27 19.83
CA THR A 13 -8.38 -7.04 20.49
C THR A 13 -7.24 -7.30 21.48
N PHE A 14 -7.12 -8.54 21.96
CA PHE A 14 -6.06 -8.96 22.89
C PHE A 14 -4.84 -9.58 22.19
N TYR A 15 -4.83 -9.66 20.85
CA TYR A 15 -3.68 -10.14 20.10
C TYR A 15 -2.47 -9.20 20.27
N GLN A 16 -1.27 -9.78 20.18
CA GLN A 16 -0.04 -9.01 20.36
C GLN A 16 0.09 -7.87 19.36
N SER A 17 -0.34 -8.08 18.11
CA SER A 17 -0.38 -7.05 17.06
C SER A 17 -1.32 -5.90 17.42
N ALA A 18 -2.52 -6.19 17.95
CA ALA A 18 -3.46 -5.18 18.41
C ALA A 18 -2.89 -4.39 19.59
N LYS A 19 -2.28 -5.06 20.58
CA LYS A 19 -1.63 -4.41 21.73
C LYS A 19 -0.47 -3.50 21.29
N GLN A 20 0.37 -3.96 20.37
CA GLN A 20 1.45 -3.16 19.79
C GLN A 20 0.92 -1.95 19.01
N TYR A 21 -0.19 -2.11 18.28
CA TYR A 21 -0.87 -1.00 17.61
C TYR A 21 -1.36 0.06 18.61
N PHE A 22 -1.95 -0.35 19.74
CA PHE A 22 -2.36 0.60 20.78
C PHE A 22 -1.18 1.31 21.44
N GLN A 23 -0.04 0.64 21.62
CA GLN A 23 1.16 1.26 22.21
C GLN A 23 1.73 2.42 21.38
N VAL A 24 1.52 2.42 20.06
CA VAL A 24 2.02 3.47 19.14
C VAL A 24 0.97 4.53 18.81
N THR A 25 -0.24 4.44 19.37
CA THR A 25 -1.30 5.45 19.21
C THR A 25 -1.60 6.13 20.54
N SER A 26 -2.30 7.25 20.53
CA SER A 26 -2.72 7.97 21.74
C SER A 26 -3.85 7.29 22.51
N TYR A 27 -4.40 6.18 22.01
CA TYR A 27 -5.56 5.49 22.59
C TYR A 27 -5.16 4.48 23.67
N ARG A 28 -5.88 4.49 24.80
CA ARG A 28 -5.70 3.52 25.89
C ARG A 28 -6.59 2.29 25.69
N LEU A 29 -6.02 1.11 25.91
CA LEU A 29 -6.72 -0.17 25.76
C LEU A 29 -7.93 -0.32 26.71
N GLU A 30 -7.92 0.40 27.83
CA GLU A 30 -8.96 0.41 28.86
C GLU A 30 -10.24 1.17 28.44
N GLU A 31 -10.14 2.05 27.44
CA GLU A 31 -11.25 2.89 26.96
C GLU A 31 -11.87 2.35 25.66
N GLU A 32 -11.32 1.27 25.10
CA GLU A 32 -11.73 0.70 23.82
C GLU A 32 -13.07 -0.03 23.94
N LYS A 33 -14.01 0.31 23.05
CA LYS A 33 -15.30 -0.36 22.91
C LYS A 33 -15.41 -0.96 21.52
N MET A 34 -15.18 -2.27 21.42
CA MET A 34 -15.33 -3.00 20.17
C MET A 34 -16.81 -3.21 19.79
N ALA A 35 -17.20 -2.77 18.60
CA ALA A 35 -18.47 -3.10 17.98
C ALA A 35 -18.27 -4.17 16.89
N VAL A 36 -19.23 -5.10 16.75
CA VAL A 36 -19.18 -6.13 15.71
C VAL A 36 -20.26 -5.84 14.67
N VAL A 37 -19.84 -5.59 13.43
CA VAL A 37 -20.75 -5.37 12.30
C VAL A 37 -21.06 -6.70 11.64
N VAL A 38 -22.35 -7.03 11.51
CA VAL A 38 -22.81 -8.22 10.79
C VAL A 38 -23.43 -7.78 9.48
N GLN A 39 -22.79 -8.17 8.37
CA GLN A 39 -23.19 -7.77 7.02
C GLN A 39 -23.46 -9.00 6.14
N LYS A 40 -24.44 -8.87 5.24
CA LYS A 40 -24.68 -9.87 4.21
C LYS A 40 -23.60 -9.79 3.14
N LEU A 41 -22.97 -10.91 2.82
CA LEU A 41 -21.97 -10.98 1.76
C LEU A 41 -22.58 -10.73 0.38
N VAL A 42 -21.83 -10.03 -0.47
CA VAL A 42 -22.15 -9.78 -1.88
C VAL A 42 -21.41 -10.79 -2.73
N GLY A 43 -22.13 -11.49 -3.60
CA GLY A 43 -21.56 -12.47 -4.50
C GLY A 43 -22.50 -13.63 -4.81
N VAL A 44 -21.97 -14.63 -5.51
CA VAL A 44 -22.72 -15.80 -5.97
C VAL A 44 -22.02 -17.08 -5.51
N ARG A 45 -22.83 -18.11 -5.27
CA ARG A 45 -22.34 -19.45 -4.97
C ARG A 45 -21.99 -20.17 -6.27
N HIS A 46 -20.74 -20.60 -6.38
CA HIS A 46 -20.22 -21.45 -7.45
C HIS A 46 -19.80 -22.79 -6.85
N GLN A 47 -20.67 -23.80 -6.93
CA GLN A 47 -20.47 -25.10 -6.28
C GLN A 47 -20.20 -24.95 -4.76
N HIS A 48 -18.93 -25.05 -4.34
CA HIS A 48 -18.45 -24.93 -2.97
C HIS A 48 -17.66 -23.64 -2.71
N ARG A 49 -17.65 -22.71 -3.65
CA ARG A 49 -17.04 -21.39 -3.55
C ARG A 49 -18.13 -20.34 -3.47
N PHE A 50 -17.88 -19.26 -2.74
CA PHE A 50 -18.72 -18.06 -2.78
C PHE A 50 -17.85 -16.83 -2.93
N TYR A 51 -18.10 -16.03 -3.96
CA TYR A 51 -17.35 -14.80 -4.24
C TYR A 51 -18.14 -13.86 -5.17
N PRO A 52 -17.89 -12.54 -5.13
CA PRO A 52 -18.43 -11.59 -6.11
C PRO A 52 -17.65 -11.66 -7.43
N ASP A 53 -18.24 -11.21 -8.54
CA ASP A 53 -17.52 -11.13 -9.81
C ASP A 53 -16.25 -10.29 -9.66
N PHE A 54 -16.30 -9.19 -8.90
CA PHE A 54 -15.12 -8.46 -8.46
C PHE A 54 -15.38 -7.63 -7.20
N ALA A 55 -14.31 -7.19 -6.56
CA ALA A 55 -14.34 -6.27 -5.43
C ALA A 55 -13.22 -5.24 -5.56
N GLY A 56 -13.31 -4.16 -4.77
CA GLY A 56 -12.31 -3.12 -4.82
C GLY A 56 -12.37 -2.13 -3.68
N VAL A 57 -11.35 -1.28 -3.67
CA VAL A 57 -11.20 -0.14 -2.76
C VAL A 57 -11.07 1.10 -3.62
N ALA A 58 -11.80 2.17 -3.29
CA ALA A 58 -11.64 3.45 -3.94
C ALA A 58 -11.41 4.56 -2.92
N LYS A 59 -10.52 5.49 -3.26
CA LYS A 59 -10.12 6.63 -2.43
C LYS A 59 -10.46 7.90 -3.18
N SER A 60 -11.02 8.90 -2.49
CA SER A 60 -11.35 10.19 -3.11
C SER A 60 -10.13 11.08 -3.35
N ASN A 61 -9.00 10.75 -2.72
CA ASN A 61 -7.72 11.39 -2.97
C ASN A 61 -6.70 10.43 -3.59
N ASN A 62 -6.23 10.76 -4.78
CA ASN A 62 -5.09 10.14 -5.44
C ASN A 62 -3.81 10.92 -5.09
N PHE A 63 -2.88 10.28 -4.38
CA PHE A 63 -1.59 10.91 -4.06
C PHE A 63 -0.60 10.88 -5.23
N TYR A 64 -0.87 10.08 -6.27
CA TYR A 64 -0.01 9.91 -7.44
C TYR A 64 -0.81 10.09 -8.73
N PRO A 65 -1.40 11.28 -8.98
CA PRO A 65 -2.12 11.51 -10.21
C PRO A 65 -1.16 11.51 -11.39
N VAL A 66 -1.50 10.75 -12.44
CA VAL A 66 -0.82 10.83 -13.74
C VAL A 66 -1.63 11.75 -14.64
N GLY A 67 -0.99 12.79 -15.20
CA GLY A 67 -1.67 13.79 -16.03
C GLY A 67 -2.54 13.13 -17.12
N PRO A 68 -3.80 13.57 -17.31
CA PRO A 68 -4.43 14.81 -16.81
C PRO A 68 -5.10 14.73 -15.43
N GLN A 69 -4.94 13.63 -14.67
CA GLN A 69 -5.56 13.46 -13.35
C GLN A 69 -5.08 14.52 -12.35
N ARG A 70 -5.92 14.85 -11.37
CA ARG A 70 -5.62 15.67 -10.19
C ARG A 70 -5.73 14.82 -8.94
N SER A 71 -5.15 15.29 -7.83
CA SER A 71 -5.24 14.55 -6.57
C SER A 71 -6.67 14.33 -6.10
N LYS A 72 -7.59 15.26 -6.39
CA LYS A 72 -9.01 15.15 -6.00
C LYS A 72 -9.86 14.30 -6.96
N ASP A 73 -9.27 13.71 -8.00
CA ASP A 73 -10.03 12.89 -8.96
C ASP A 73 -10.20 11.43 -8.51
N GLY A 74 -9.60 11.08 -7.37
CA GLY A 74 -9.70 9.77 -6.76
C GLY A 74 -8.94 8.67 -7.50
N ILE A 75 -8.86 7.51 -6.86
CA ILE A 75 -8.25 6.31 -7.42
C ILE A 75 -8.94 5.06 -6.89
N ALA A 76 -9.24 4.14 -7.79
CA ALA A 76 -9.84 2.84 -7.50
C ALA A 76 -8.84 1.73 -7.79
N SER A 77 -8.83 0.71 -6.93
CA SER A 77 -8.10 -0.55 -7.12
C SER A 77 -9.11 -1.68 -7.11
N VAL A 78 -9.16 -2.49 -8.17
CA VAL A 78 -10.15 -3.56 -8.35
C VAL A 78 -9.49 -4.88 -8.68
N ALA A 79 -10.09 -5.97 -8.19
CA ALA A 79 -9.62 -7.33 -8.42
C ALA A 79 -10.81 -8.29 -8.58
N LEU A 80 -10.62 -9.34 -9.38
CA LEU A 80 -11.53 -10.47 -9.48
C LEU A 80 -11.65 -11.14 -8.10
N GLY A 81 -12.86 -11.56 -7.72
CA GLY A 81 -13.12 -12.27 -6.47
C GLY A 81 -13.24 -11.36 -5.24
N LEU A 82 -12.98 -11.93 -4.06
CA LEU A 82 -13.05 -11.20 -2.79
C LEU A 82 -12.00 -10.09 -2.70
N GLY A 83 -12.34 -9.00 -1.98
CA GLY A 83 -11.51 -7.80 -1.83
C GLY A 83 -10.15 -8.02 -1.15
N LYS A 84 -9.92 -9.19 -0.55
CA LYS A 84 -8.64 -9.57 0.08
C LYS A 84 -7.45 -9.36 -0.85
N THR A 85 -7.59 -9.57 -2.16
CA THR A 85 -6.52 -9.30 -3.13
C THR A 85 -6.08 -7.83 -3.10
N VAL A 86 -7.02 -6.89 -2.97
CA VAL A 86 -6.73 -5.45 -2.95
C VAL A 86 -6.19 -5.01 -1.59
N VAL A 87 -6.78 -5.54 -0.51
CA VAL A 87 -6.39 -5.23 0.87
C VAL A 87 -4.96 -5.71 1.17
N ASP A 88 -4.62 -6.92 0.74
CA ASP A 88 -3.28 -7.52 0.94
C ASP A 88 -2.22 -6.94 -0.02
N GLY A 89 -2.60 -6.02 -0.92
CA GLY A 89 -1.70 -5.40 -1.88
C GLY A 89 -1.23 -6.34 -3.00
N GLY A 90 -2.08 -7.29 -3.40
CA GLY A 90 -1.85 -8.14 -4.56
C GLY A 90 -2.05 -7.42 -5.90
N ASN A 91 -1.79 -8.14 -6.99
CA ASN A 91 -2.00 -7.65 -8.35
C ASN A 91 -3.48 -7.28 -8.55
N SER A 92 -3.74 -5.99 -8.80
CA SER A 92 -5.05 -5.39 -8.97
C SER A 92 -4.98 -4.29 -10.03
N VAL A 93 -6.11 -4.03 -10.70
CA VAL A 93 -6.20 -2.98 -11.73
C VAL A 93 -6.49 -1.66 -11.03
N LYS A 94 -5.60 -0.68 -11.22
CA LYS A 94 -5.78 0.67 -10.67
C LYS A 94 -6.21 1.64 -11.77
N PHE A 95 -7.26 2.42 -11.50
CA PHE A 95 -7.76 3.43 -12.44
C PHE A 95 -8.37 4.62 -11.70
N CYS A 96 -8.43 5.77 -12.38
CA CYS A 96 -9.14 6.94 -11.89
C CYS A 96 -10.59 6.90 -12.40
N PRO A 97 -11.62 6.98 -11.54
CA PRO A 97 -13.03 6.96 -11.98
C PRO A 97 -13.36 7.99 -13.06
N LYS A 98 -12.79 9.21 -12.98
CA LYS A 98 -12.97 10.24 -14.02
C LYS A 98 -12.24 9.97 -15.34
N TYR A 99 -11.20 9.15 -15.31
CA TYR A 99 -10.36 8.83 -16.48
C TYR A 99 -10.15 7.30 -16.60
N PRO A 100 -11.23 6.50 -16.76
CA PRO A 100 -11.16 5.05 -16.59
C PRO A 100 -10.40 4.33 -17.71
N ASN A 101 -10.19 4.99 -18.84
CA ASN A 101 -9.41 4.47 -19.96
C ASN A 101 -7.91 4.72 -19.83
N LEU A 102 -7.48 5.59 -18.89
CA LEU A 102 -6.08 5.88 -18.65
C LEU A 102 -5.54 4.90 -17.61
N ILE A 103 -5.04 3.76 -18.07
CA ILE A 103 -4.51 2.69 -17.22
C ILE A 103 -3.01 2.49 -17.55
N PRO A 104 -2.09 3.23 -16.91
CA PRO A 104 -0.66 3.12 -17.19
C PRO A 104 -0.09 1.71 -16.99
N GLN A 105 -0.72 0.89 -16.12
CA GLN A 105 -0.30 -0.48 -15.82
C GLN A 105 -0.33 -1.44 -17.03
N PHE A 106 -1.05 -1.05 -18.08
CA PHE A 106 -1.27 -1.83 -19.29
C PHE A 106 -0.76 -1.10 -20.54
N SER A 107 0.30 -0.29 -20.39
CA SER A 107 0.86 0.48 -21.51
C SER A 107 1.59 -0.42 -22.52
N THR A 108 2.20 -1.50 -22.04
CA THR A 108 2.84 -2.55 -22.86
C THR A 108 2.30 -3.93 -22.54
N VAL A 109 2.55 -4.90 -23.44
CA VAL A 109 2.15 -6.29 -23.25
C VAL A 109 2.89 -6.90 -22.06
N GLU A 110 4.18 -6.60 -21.91
CA GLU A 110 5.03 -7.09 -20.83
C GLU A 110 4.56 -6.57 -19.47
N GLU A 111 4.20 -5.30 -19.38
CA GLU A 111 3.61 -4.72 -18.17
C GLU A 111 2.26 -5.36 -17.85
N THR A 112 1.44 -5.60 -18.88
CA THR A 112 0.14 -6.26 -18.71
C THR A 112 0.31 -7.66 -18.14
N LEU A 113 1.23 -8.46 -18.69
CA LEU A 113 1.51 -9.80 -18.19
C LEU A 113 2.00 -9.77 -16.73
N ARG A 114 2.90 -8.84 -16.41
CA ARG A 114 3.49 -8.70 -15.06
C ARG A 114 2.48 -8.25 -14.01
N ASN A 115 1.62 -7.30 -14.37
CA ASN A 115 0.71 -6.63 -13.43
C ASN A 115 -0.66 -7.30 -13.35
N SER A 116 -0.99 -8.21 -14.28
CA SER A 116 -2.26 -8.93 -14.27
C SER A 116 -2.40 -9.83 -13.03
N GLN A 117 -3.62 -9.89 -12.52
CA GLN A 117 -3.99 -10.82 -11.46
C GLN A 117 -3.96 -12.26 -11.99
N GLN A 118 -3.22 -13.15 -11.31
CA GLN A 118 -3.08 -14.57 -11.69
C GLN A 118 -4.00 -15.51 -10.89
N SER A 119 -4.53 -15.02 -9.76
CA SER A 119 -5.31 -15.80 -8.81
C SER A 119 -6.26 -14.89 -8.04
N PHE A 120 -7.36 -15.43 -7.55
CA PHE A 120 -8.34 -14.68 -6.76
C PHE A 120 -8.72 -15.41 -5.47
N TYR A 121 -9.36 -14.71 -4.55
CA TYR A 121 -9.85 -15.29 -3.30
C TYR A 121 -11.36 -15.54 -3.36
N ALA A 122 -11.77 -16.68 -2.83
CA ALA A 122 -13.17 -17.06 -2.66
C ALA A 122 -13.41 -17.64 -1.26
N LEU A 123 -14.63 -17.50 -0.75
CA LEU A 123 -15.04 -18.14 0.49
C LEU A 123 -15.23 -19.64 0.23
N ASN A 124 -14.61 -20.49 1.06
CA ASN A 124 -14.79 -21.93 1.02
C ASN A 124 -16.03 -22.34 1.81
N LEU A 125 -17.03 -22.90 1.12
CA LEU A 125 -18.27 -23.38 1.72
C LEU A 125 -18.17 -24.82 2.24
N HIS A 126 -17.10 -25.55 1.95
CA HIS A 126 -16.84 -26.87 2.53
C HIS A 126 -16.23 -26.81 3.94
N GLY A 127 -15.65 -25.66 4.32
CA GLY A 127 -14.97 -25.51 5.61
C GLY A 127 -15.94 -25.59 6.79
N TYR A 128 -15.84 -26.66 7.59
CA TYR A 128 -16.37 -26.64 8.95
C TYR A 128 -15.45 -25.73 9.78
N LEU A 129 -15.99 -24.67 10.37
CA LEU A 129 -15.29 -23.91 11.41
C LEU A 129 -15.03 -24.86 12.59
N GLY A 130 -13.88 -25.55 12.59
CA GLY A 130 -13.45 -26.43 13.67
C GLY A 130 -13.39 -25.71 15.02
N ASP A 131 -13.12 -26.44 16.10
CA ASP A 131 -13.17 -25.89 17.46
C ASP A 131 -12.15 -24.76 17.72
N ALA A 132 -11.11 -24.64 16.90
CA ALA A 132 -10.23 -23.48 16.82
C ALA A 132 -9.80 -23.22 15.36
N PRO A 133 -10.37 -22.23 14.64
CA PRO A 133 -9.76 -21.77 13.40
C PRO A 133 -8.42 -21.12 13.77
N ASN A 134 -7.31 -21.74 13.38
CA ASN A 134 -5.97 -21.26 13.74
C ASN A 134 -5.51 -20.09 12.83
N SER A 135 -6.28 -19.75 11.79
CA SER A 135 -6.00 -18.63 10.88
C SER A 135 -7.20 -18.28 10.00
N ASP A 136 -7.25 -17.05 9.49
CA ASP A 136 -8.19 -16.62 8.43
C ASP A 136 -8.13 -17.52 7.17
N ASP A 137 -6.99 -18.19 6.96
CA ASP A 137 -6.70 -19.07 5.83
C ASP A 137 -7.58 -20.33 5.75
N ASP A 138 -8.27 -20.73 6.83
CA ASP A 138 -9.13 -21.92 6.81
C ASP A 138 -10.49 -21.66 6.11
N THR A 139 -10.89 -20.39 5.98
CA THR A 139 -12.21 -20.01 5.43
C THR A 139 -12.14 -19.40 4.04
N ILE A 140 -11.01 -18.78 3.68
CA ILE A 140 -10.79 -18.16 2.39
C ILE A 140 -9.80 -19.01 1.60
N GLN A 141 -10.19 -19.45 0.41
CA GLN A 141 -9.33 -20.21 -0.49
C GLN A 141 -8.87 -19.35 -1.66
N LYS A 142 -7.66 -19.66 -2.16
CA LYS A 142 -7.08 -19.04 -3.35
C LYS A 142 -7.35 -19.92 -4.58
N CYS A 143 -7.93 -19.32 -5.61
CA CYS A 143 -8.34 -19.97 -6.86
C CYS A 143 -7.55 -19.39 -8.06
N ASP A 144 -7.39 -20.19 -9.11
CA ASP A 144 -6.79 -19.79 -10.39
C ASP A 144 -7.82 -19.16 -11.35
N LEU A 145 -7.36 -18.52 -12.43
CA LEU A 145 -8.26 -17.91 -13.42
C LEU A 145 -9.10 -18.94 -14.19
N ASP A 146 -8.61 -20.17 -14.37
CA ASP A 146 -9.36 -21.25 -15.02
C ASP A 146 -10.64 -21.59 -14.25
N THR A 147 -10.59 -21.52 -12.92
CA THR A 147 -11.75 -21.67 -12.05
C THR A 147 -12.78 -20.57 -12.32
N ALA A 148 -12.34 -19.31 -12.40
CA ALA A 148 -13.24 -18.19 -12.72
C ALA A 148 -13.80 -18.23 -14.15
N GLU A 149 -13.05 -18.79 -15.10
CA GLU A 149 -13.53 -19.02 -16.46
C GLU A 149 -14.64 -20.07 -16.49
N ARG A 150 -14.45 -21.21 -15.80
CA ARG A 150 -15.46 -22.26 -15.62
C ARG A 150 -16.69 -21.77 -14.89
N ASP A 151 -16.49 -20.95 -13.86
CA ASP A 151 -17.56 -20.34 -13.06
C ASP A 151 -18.28 -19.20 -13.84
N GLY A 152 -17.74 -18.77 -15.00
CA GLY A 152 -18.33 -17.79 -15.90
C GLY A 152 -18.16 -16.33 -15.46
N THR A 153 -17.40 -16.07 -14.40
CA THR A 153 -17.17 -14.74 -13.83
C THR A 153 -16.05 -14.00 -14.56
N LEU A 154 -15.05 -14.72 -15.08
CA LEU A 154 -13.90 -14.12 -15.76
C LEU A 154 -14.30 -13.28 -16.98
N ARG A 155 -15.38 -13.63 -17.69
CA ARG A 155 -15.85 -12.91 -18.89
C ARG A 155 -16.13 -11.43 -18.67
N PHE A 156 -16.40 -11.01 -17.43
CA PHE A 156 -16.72 -9.63 -17.10
C PHE A 156 -15.49 -8.76 -16.89
N VAL A 157 -14.33 -9.35 -16.62
CA VAL A 157 -13.10 -8.60 -16.28
C VAL A 157 -11.87 -9.06 -17.09
N GLY A 158 -12.02 -10.10 -17.90
CA GLY A 158 -10.94 -10.80 -18.56
C GLY A 158 -10.56 -10.25 -19.94
N SER A 159 -9.29 -10.42 -20.26
CA SER A 159 -8.68 -10.30 -21.59
C SER A 159 -7.91 -11.59 -21.91
N THR A 160 -7.53 -11.75 -23.18
CA THR A 160 -6.74 -12.89 -23.66
C THR A 160 -5.45 -12.41 -24.30
N TYR A 161 -4.32 -12.91 -23.82
CA TYR A 161 -3.03 -12.74 -24.46
C TYR A 161 -2.80 -13.85 -25.49
N SER A 162 -2.53 -13.43 -26.72
CA SER A 162 -2.16 -14.30 -27.84
C SER A 162 -0.64 -14.29 -27.99
N HIS A 163 -0.02 -15.46 -27.83
CA HIS A 163 1.43 -15.61 -28.00
C HIS A 163 1.84 -15.49 -29.47
N GLU A 164 1.00 -15.93 -30.41
CA GLU A 164 1.31 -15.98 -31.84
C GLU A 164 1.63 -14.61 -32.45
N ASN A 165 0.96 -13.56 -31.97
CA ASN A 165 1.09 -12.20 -32.48
C ASN A 165 1.38 -11.17 -31.38
N HIS A 166 1.80 -11.65 -30.21
CA HIS A 166 2.21 -10.84 -29.07
C HIS A 166 1.21 -9.70 -28.76
N THR A 167 -0.08 -10.02 -28.69
CA THR A 167 -1.15 -9.03 -28.54
C THR A 167 -2.14 -9.42 -27.44
N VAL A 168 -2.61 -8.42 -26.69
CA VAL A 168 -3.69 -8.59 -25.72
C VAL A 168 -5.02 -8.18 -26.35
N TYR A 169 -5.98 -9.10 -26.37
CA TYR A 169 -7.34 -8.87 -26.85
C TYR A 169 -8.30 -8.73 -25.68
N ASP A 170 -9.20 -7.75 -25.76
CA ASP A 170 -10.28 -7.61 -24.78
C ASP A 170 -11.25 -8.81 -24.87
N GLY A 171 -11.63 -9.35 -23.70
CA GLY A 171 -12.50 -10.52 -23.60
C GLY A 171 -11.76 -11.87 -23.61
N ILE A 172 -12.54 -12.94 -23.43
CA ILE A 172 -12.04 -14.33 -23.27
C ILE A 172 -12.44 -15.29 -24.40
N SER A 173 -13.03 -14.78 -25.48
CA SER A 173 -13.54 -15.62 -26.58
C SER A 173 -12.43 -16.22 -27.46
N ARG A 174 -11.24 -15.62 -27.46
CA ARG A 174 -10.08 -16.10 -28.22
C ARG A 174 -9.33 -17.18 -27.45
N GLN A 175 -8.57 -18.00 -28.15
CA GLN A 175 -7.58 -18.89 -27.54
C GLN A 175 -6.38 -18.08 -27.06
N GLY A 176 -5.80 -18.47 -25.91
CA GLY A 176 -4.63 -17.81 -25.35
C GLY A 176 -4.65 -17.72 -23.82
N TYR A 177 -3.65 -17.05 -23.25
CA TYR A 177 -3.49 -16.91 -21.81
C TYR A 177 -4.49 -15.90 -21.23
N ARG A 178 -5.13 -16.25 -20.13
CA ARG A 178 -6.12 -15.40 -19.47
C ARG A 178 -5.46 -14.31 -18.63
N LEU A 179 -5.99 -13.10 -18.72
CA LEU A 179 -5.54 -11.93 -17.97
C LEU A 179 -6.73 -11.21 -17.37
N VAL A 180 -6.56 -10.64 -16.18
CA VAL A 180 -7.56 -9.74 -15.58
C VAL A 180 -7.15 -8.30 -15.88
N THR A 181 -7.94 -7.62 -16.71
CA THR A 181 -7.65 -6.24 -17.18
C THR A 181 -8.80 -5.27 -16.94
N PHE A 182 -9.98 -5.79 -16.60
CA PHE A 182 -11.22 -5.03 -16.49
C PHE A 182 -11.66 -4.31 -17.78
N ALA A 183 -11.12 -4.69 -18.94
CA ALA A 183 -11.50 -4.07 -20.21
C ALA A 183 -13.02 -4.06 -20.49
N PRO A 184 -13.79 -5.14 -20.23
CA PRO A 184 -15.24 -5.11 -20.43
C PRO A 184 -15.97 -4.07 -19.56
N ILE A 185 -15.45 -3.78 -18.36
CA ILE A 185 -16.03 -2.76 -17.47
C ILE A 185 -15.55 -1.36 -17.85
N LEU A 186 -14.24 -1.17 -17.96
CA LEU A 186 -13.63 0.16 -18.07
C LEU A 186 -13.68 0.73 -19.49
N LYS A 187 -13.44 -0.11 -20.51
CA LYS A 187 -13.46 0.30 -21.92
C LYS A 187 -14.85 0.14 -22.54
N HIS A 188 -15.47 -1.03 -22.33
CA HIS A 188 -16.74 -1.40 -22.98
C HIS A 188 -17.99 -1.05 -22.17
N ARG A 189 -17.82 -0.49 -20.96
CA ARG A 189 -18.90 0.01 -20.09
C ARG A 189 -20.02 -1.01 -19.83
N LEU A 190 -19.66 -2.29 -19.69
CA LEU A 190 -20.62 -3.35 -19.37
C LEU A 190 -21.32 -3.12 -18.02
N PHE A 191 -20.66 -2.40 -17.12
CA PHE A 191 -21.21 -1.96 -15.84
C PHE A 191 -20.67 -0.55 -15.53
N PRO A 192 -21.50 0.40 -15.04
CA PRO A 192 -21.11 1.80 -14.84
C PRO A 192 -20.31 1.98 -13.53
N LEU A 193 -19.21 1.23 -13.40
CA LEU A 193 -18.38 1.24 -12.19
C LEU A 193 -17.81 2.62 -11.93
N SER A 194 -17.25 3.25 -12.96
CA SER A 194 -16.59 4.55 -12.87
C SER A 194 -17.55 5.63 -12.39
N GLU A 195 -18.75 5.66 -12.93
CA GLU A 195 -19.81 6.62 -12.58
C GLU A 195 -20.30 6.41 -11.15
N ILE A 196 -20.48 5.16 -10.72
CA ILE A 196 -20.87 4.84 -9.34
C ILE A 196 -19.78 5.30 -8.36
N LEU A 197 -18.51 5.01 -8.65
CA LEU A 197 -17.41 5.37 -7.77
C LEU A 197 -17.21 6.89 -7.71
N ASP A 198 -17.27 7.59 -8.82
CA ASP A 198 -17.14 9.06 -8.85
C ASP A 198 -18.21 9.72 -7.98
N LEU A 199 -19.48 9.30 -8.13
CA LEU A 199 -20.60 9.78 -7.32
C LEU A 199 -20.41 9.48 -5.82
N LEU A 200 -20.06 8.24 -5.47
CA LEU A 200 -19.92 7.84 -4.06
C LEU A 200 -18.73 8.51 -3.37
N LEU A 201 -17.63 8.71 -4.08
CA LEU A 201 -16.45 9.40 -3.55
C LEU A 201 -16.71 10.89 -3.34
N GLU A 202 -17.43 11.53 -4.26
CA GLU A 202 -17.85 12.93 -4.11
C GLU A 202 -18.80 13.09 -2.93
N MET A 203 -19.90 12.31 -2.90
CA MET A 203 -20.87 12.35 -1.82
C MET A 203 -20.25 12.01 -0.47
N GLY A 204 -19.43 10.96 -0.40
CA GLY A 204 -18.75 10.55 0.82
C GLY A 204 -17.81 11.62 1.35
N SER A 205 -17.01 12.24 0.47
CA SER A 205 -16.12 13.33 0.86
C SER A 205 -16.87 14.56 1.35
N TRP A 206 -17.99 14.90 0.70
CA TRP A 206 -18.84 16.01 1.11
C TRP A 206 -19.51 15.74 2.46
N SER A 207 -20.10 14.57 2.66
CA SER A 207 -20.80 14.22 3.90
C SER A 207 -19.88 14.06 5.10
N MET A 208 -18.66 13.56 4.91
CA MET A 208 -17.69 13.38 6.01
C MET A 208 -16.80 14.61 6.25
N GLY A 209 -16.83 15.62 5.37
CA GLY A 209 -15.96 16.80 5.48
C GLY A 209 -14.46 16.52 5.32
N ALA A 210 -14.10 15.31 4.90
CA ALA A 210 -12.74 14.84 4.70
C ALA A 210 -12.70 13.87 3.52
N PRO A 211 -11.55 13.68 2.85
CA PRO A 211 -11.39 12.62 1.86
C PRO A 211 -11.73 11.25 2.45
N VAL A 212 -12.28 10.37 1.63
CA VAL A 212 -12.83 9.08 2.07
C VAL A 212 -12.21 7.92 1.31
N GLU A 213 -12.25 6.77 1.95
CA GLU A 213 -12.04 5.46 1.34
C GLU A 213 -13.36 4.68 1.40
N ILE A 214 -13.70 4.02 0.30
CA ILE A 214 -14.82 3.10 0.20
C ILE A 214 -14.32 1.71 -0.18
N GLU A 215 -14.88 0.70 0.47
CA GLU A 215 -14.74 -0.70 0.07
C GLU A 215 -16.05 -1.16 -0.56
N PHE A 216 -15.96 -1.90 -1.66
CA PHE A 216 -17.13 -2.35 -2.40
C PHE A 216 -16.96 -3.73 -3.03
N ALA A 217 -18.08 -4.35 -3.35
CA ALA A 217 -18.15 -5.58 -4.11
C ALA A 217 -19.23 -5.49 -5.20
N VAL A 218 -19.01 -6.12 -6.34
CA VAL A 218 -19.93 -6.10 -7.48
C VAL A 218 -20.31 -7.51 -7.88
N ASN A 219 -21.62 -7.73 -8.02
CA ASN A 219 -22.18 -8.97 -8.53
C ASN A 219 -22.95 -8.69 -9.83
N LEU A 220 -22.38 -9.18 -10.93
CA LEU A 220 -22.91 -9.14 -12.28
C LEU A 220 -23.63 -10.44 -12.65
N SER A 221 -23.33 -11.54 -11.96
CA SER A 221 -23.91 -12.88 -12.14
C SER A 221 -25.29 -13.03 -11.49
N VAL A 222 -26.19 -12.08 -11.76
CA VAL A 222 -27.59 -12.07 -11.29
C VAL A 222 -28.54 -12.79 -12.27
N PRO A 223 -29.70 -13.28 -11.79
CA PRO A 223 -30.74 -13.85 -12.64
C PRO A 223 -31.15 -12.94 -13.81
N LYS A 224 -31.68 -13.55 -14.88
CA LYS A 224 -32.13 -12.80 -16.06
C LYS A 224 -33.21 -11.79 -15.66
N ASN A 225 -33.05 -10.53 -16.10
CA ASN A 225 -33.91 -9.38 -15.80
C ASN A 225 -33.78 -8.80 -14.38
N GLU A 226 -32.83 -9.26 -13.56
CA GLU A 226 -32.50 -8.58 -12.30
C GLU A 226 -31.41 -7.53 -12.49
N PRO A 227 -31.46 -6.42 -11.72
CA PRO A 227 -30.42 -5.40 -11.77
C PRO A 227 -29.09 -5.98 -11.25
N LYS A 228 -27.99 -5.54 -11.87
CA LYS A 228 -26.65 -5.83 -11.36
C LYS A 228 -26.46 -5.16 -9.99
N GLN A 229 -25.69 -5.78 -9.11
CA GLN A 229 -25.57 -5.33 -7.72
C GLN A 229 -24.22 -4.65 -7.48
N PHE A 230 -24.27 -3.44 -6.94
CA PHE A 230 -23.14 -2.78 -6.30
C PHE A 230 -23.36 -2.78 -4.79
N GLY A 231 -22.48 -3.43 -4.04
CA GLY A 231 -22.52 -3.40 -2.59
C GLY A 231 -21.46 -2.48 -2.02
N LEU A 232 -21.88 -1.39 -1.38
CA LEU A 232 -21.01 -0.57 -0.53
C LEU A 232 -20.80 -1.33 0.79
N LEU A 233 -19.56 -1.75 1.04
CA LEU A 233 -19.21 -2.57 2.20
C LEU A 233 -18.84 -1.70 3.39
N GLN A 234 -17.92 -0.76 3.17
CA GLN A 234 -17.43 0.16 4.18
C GLN A 234 -17.16 1.53 3.55
N MET A 235 -17.35 2.59 4.34
CA MET A 235 -16.86 3.93 4.05
C MET A 235 -16.19 4.48 5.31
N ARG A 236 -14.99 5.03 5.16
CA ARG A 236 -14.27 5.66 6.26
C ARG A 236 -13.58 6.94 5.80
N PRO A 237 -13.45 7.97 6.66
CA PRO A 237 -12.59 9.10 6.36
C PRO A 237 -11.14 8.62 6.28
N LEU A 238 -10.43 9.11 5.27
CA LEU A 238 -8.98 9.03 5.22
C LEU A 238 -8.45 9.97 6.31
N ALA A 239 -7.65 9.42 7.23
CA ALA A 239 -6.87 10.22 8.17
C ALA A 239 -5.77 10.96 7.40
N LEU A 240 -6.15 11.99 6.65
CA LEU A 240 -5.21 13.03 6.27
C LEU A 240 -4.98 13.84 7.53
N GLN A 241 -3.75 13.86 8.03
CA GLN A 241 -3.38 14.87 9.01
C GLN A 241 -3.80 16.23 8.44
N HIS A 242 -4.70 16.91 9.15
CA HIS A 242 -5.06 18.29 8.94
C HIS A 242 -3.82 19.15 9.21
N GLU A 243 -2.92 19.22 8.25
CA GLU A 243 -2.02 20.37 8.12
C GLU A 243 -2.26 20.94 6.74
N PHE A 244 -3.27 21.81 6.68
CA PHE A 244 -3.58 22.66 5.54
C PHE A 244 -2.58 23.82 5.39
N ASP A 245 -1.60 23.93 6.29
CA ASP A 245 -0.46 24.77 6.01
C ASP A 245 0.37 24.07 4.94
N VAL A 246 0.49 24.74 3.80
CA VAL A 246 1.56 24.49 2.85
C VAL A 246 2.84 24.64 3.66
N LEU A 247 3.36 23.55 4.23
CA LEU A 247 4.65 23.57 4.89
C LEU A 247 5.63 24.10 3.86
N ASP A 248 6.27 25.22 4.18
CA ASP A 248 7.27 25.80 3.33
C ASP A 248 8.51 24.89 3.37
N VAL A 249 8.60 24.03 2.36
CA VAL A 249 9.72 23.13 2.11
C VAL A 249 10.88 23.91 1.45
N ASP A 250 10.59 25.04 0.81
CA ASP A 250 11.56 25.79 -0.02
C ASP A 250 12.27 26.91 0.78
N GLY A 251 11.71 27.37 1.89
CA GLY A 251 12.28 28.44 2.72
C GLY A 251 13.45 28.04 3.62
N THR A 252 13.80 26.75 3.71
CA THR A 252 14.90 26.29 4.57
C THR A 252 16.21 26.23 3.80
N LYS A 253 17.27 26.87 4.34
CA LYS A 253 18.62 26.85 3.72
C LYS A 253 19.18 25.43 3.68
N ASP A 254 19.76 25.03 2.55
CA ASP A 254 20.33 23.69 2.36
C ASP A 254 21.38 23.33 3.43
N SER A 255 22.13 24.32 3.96
CA SER A 255 23.11 24.10 5.03
C SER A 255 22.50 23.60 6.35
N ALA A 256 21.21 23.88 6.58
CA ALA A 256 20.47 23.43 7.76
C ALA A 256 19.80 22.06 7.57
N LEU A 257 19.94 21.42 6.41
CA LEU A 257 19.22 20.19 6.07
C LEU A 257 20.10 18.96 6.18
N ILE A 258 19.53 17.86 6.69
CA ILE A 258 20.07 16.50 6.58
C ILE A 258 19.75 15.93 5.20
N CYS A 259 18.53 16.19 4.71
CA CYS A 259 18.01 15.59 3.48
C CYS A 259 17.03 16.53 2.79
N LYS A 260 17.07 16.56 1.46
CA LYS A 260 16.12 17.26 0.60
C LYS A 260 15.73 16.36 -0.56
N SER A 261 14.45 16.29 -0.88
CA SER A 261 13.93 15.46 -1.97
C SER A 261 12.77 16.13 -2.70
N LYS A 262 12.73 15.95 -4.02
CA LYS A 262 11.55 16.24 -4.87
C LYS A 262 10.70 14.99 -5.17
N MET A 263 10.98 13.89 -4.49
CA MET A 263 10.22 12.64 -4.58
C MET A 263 9.93 12.10 -3.18
N VAL A 264 8.93 12.72 -2.54
CA VAL A 264 8.50 12.39 -1.19
C VAL A 264 7.08 11.82 -1.18
N LEU A 265 6.89 10.74 -0.43
CA LEU A 265 5.59 10.20 -0.05
C LEU A 265 5.31 10.57 1.42
N GLY A 266 4.10 11.05 1.67
CA GLY A 266 3.72 11.58 2.98
C GLY A 266 3.36 13.06 2.90
N ASN A 267 2.72 13.56 3.95
CA ASN A 267 2.31 14.95 4.05
C ASN A 267 2.24 15.35 5.52
N GLY A 268 2.73 16.54 5.85
CA GLY A 268 2.71 17.09 7.20
C GLY A 268 4.09 17.22 7.85
N LEU A 269 4.06 17.60 9.12
CA LEU A 269 5.20 17.81 10.00
C LEU A 269 5.42 16.59 10.91
N ILE A 270 6.67 16.14 11.03
CA ILE A 270 7.10 15.18 12.06
C ILE A 270 8.23 15.81 12.86
N ASP A 271 8.02 16.01 14.15
CA ASP A 271 8.92 16.74 15.07
C ASP A 271 9.21 15.96 16.36
N ASN A 272 9.00 14.64 16.36
CA ASN A 272 9.16 13.76 17.52
C ASN A 272 10.19 12.64 17.31
N ILE A 273 11.13 12.82 16.37
CA ILE A 273 12.20 11.86 16.07
C ILE A 273 13.51 12.35 16.68
N TYR A 274 14.16 11.52 17.49
CA TYR A 274 15.46 11.85 18.12
C TYR A 274 16.58 10.90 17.71
N ASP A 275 16.25 9.82 17.00
CA ASP A 275 17.16 8.76 16.64
C ASP A 275 17.24 8.65 15.10
N ILE A 276 18.46 8.59 14.57
CA ILE A 276 18.72 8.29 13.15
C ILE A 276 19.43 6.94 13.07
N VAL A 277 18.90 6.03 12.26
CA VAL A 277 19.57 4.78 11.89
C VAL A 277 19.92 4.90 10.42
N PHE A 278 21.20 4.79 10.07
CA PHE A 278 21.61 4.90 8.67
C PHE A 278 22.65 3.85 8.27
N VAL A 279 22.59 3.45 7.01
CA VAL A 279 23.59 2.61 6.37
C VAL A 279 24.84 3.45 6.09
N ASP A 280 25.98 3.04 6.63
CA ASP A 280 27.26 3.73 6.44
C ASP A 280 27.76 3.57 5.00
N PRO A 281 27.81 4.64 4.18
CA PRO A 281 28.16 4.53 2.77
C PRO A 281 29.57 4.00 2.51
N GLU A 282 30.50 4.23 3.43
CA GLU A 282 31.89 3.77 3.29
C GLU A 282 32.04 2.27 3.54
N ARG A 283 31.12 1.68 4.31
CA ARG A 283 31.18 0.27 4.69
C ARG A 283 30.18 -0.59 3.92
N PHE A 284 29.26 0.04 3.19
CA PHE A 284 28.21 -0.65 2.47
C PHE A 284 28.78 -1.49 1.32
N ASP A 285 28.52 -2.79 1.39
CA ASP A 285 28.85 -3.75 0.34
C ASP A 285 27.54 -4.31 -0.23
N ARG A 286 27.34 -4.12 -1.56
CA ARG A 286 26.16 -4.62 -2.28
C ARG A 286 26.03 -6.15 -2.20
N LEU A 287 27.11 -6.88 -1.94
CA LEU A 287 27.08 -8.33 -1.75
C LEU A 287 26.65 -8.74 -0.33
N LYS A 288 26.53 -7.78 0.60
CA LYS A 288 26.25 -7.99 2.02
C LYS A 288 24.93 -7.36 2.47
N THR A 289 24.02 -7.08 1.53
CA THR A 289 22.72 -6.47 1.80
C THR A 289 21.85 -7.25 2.79
N ARG A 290 21.98 -8.59 2.84
CA ARG A 290 21.29 -9.41 3.85
C ARG A 290 21.81 -9.14 5.27
N ASP A 291 23.11 -8.94 5.43
CA ASP A 291 23.72 -8.60 6.72
C ASP A 291 23.24 -7.21 7.17
N VAL A 292 23.17 -6.26 6.24
CA VAL A 292 22.59 -4.92 6.47
C VAL A 292 21.14 -5.03 6.95
N ALA A 293 20.31 -5.84 6.29
CA ALA A 293 18.92 -6.05 6.71
C ALA A 293 18.82 -6.64 8.13
N SER A 294 19.73 -7.55 8.48
CA SER A 294 19.80 -8.14 9.83
C SER A 294 20.17 -7.09 10.89
N GLU A 295 21.16 -6.24 10.61
CA GLU A 295 21.58 -5.17 11.54
C GLU A 295 20.47 -4.14 11.76
N VAL A 296 19.79 -3.73 10.69
CA VAL A 296 18.62 -2.85 10.77
C VAL A 296 17.53 -3.47 11.65
N SER A 297 17.27 -4.78 11.48
CA SER A 297 16.29 -5.51 12.28
C SER A 297 16.60 -5.52 13.78
N VAL A 298 17.89 -5.61 14.14
CA VAL A 298 18.33 -5.57 15.55
C VAL A 298 18.04 -4.20 16.17
N LEU A 299 18.44 -3.13 15.49
CA LEU A 299 18.21 -1.76 15.96
C LEU A 299 16.72 -1.41 15.99
N ASN A 300 15.96 -1.80 14.98
CA ASN A 300 14.51 -1.64 14.95
C ASN A 300 13.85 -2.28 16.18
N THR A 301 14.21 -3.53 16.49
CA THR A 301 13.66 -4.25 17.66
C THR A 301 13.96 -3.49 18.95
N LYS A 302 15.19 -3.01 19.12
CA LYS A 302 15.63 -2.26 20.30
C LYS A 302 14.89 -0.93 20.46
N LEU A 303 14.80 -0.14 19.39
CA LEU A 303 14.14 1.17 19.40
C LEU A 303 12.62 1.04 19.58
N LEU A 304 12.01 0.03 18.95
CA LEU A 304 10.59 -0.28 19.12
C LEU A 304 10.26 -0.63 20.58
N GLN A 305 11.09 -1.46 21.24
CA GLN A 305 10.93 -1.80 22.66
C GLN A 305 11.07 -0.59 23.58
N GLN A 306 11.83 0.42 23.17
CA GLN A 306 12.00 1.68 23.90
C GLN A 306 10.88 2.70 23.58
N GLY A 307 9.96 2.38 22.67
CA GLY A 307 8.94 3.32 22.20
C GLY A 307 9.52 4.52 21.44
N ARG A 308 10.68 4.35 20.79
CA ARG A 308 11.42 5.44 20.15
C ARG A 308 11.25 5.37 18.63
N PRO A 309 10.46 6.27 18.02
CA PRO A 309 10.42 6.39 16.58
C PRO A 309 11.75 6.91 16.05
N TYR A 310 12.14 6.46 14.86
CA TYR A 310 13.43 6.84 14.27
C TYR A 310 13.32 7.16 12.78
N LEU A 311 14.32 7.89 12.29
CA LEU A 311 14.58 8.14 10.87
C LEU A 311 15.51 7.05 10.34
N LEU A 312 15.09 6.32 9.30
CA LEU A 312 15.89 5.30 8.63
C LEU A 312 16.45 5.85 7.31
N ILE A 313 17.76 5.81 7.11
CA ILE A 313 18.41 6.26 5.87
C ILE A 313 19.19 5.09 5.26
N GLY A 314 18.86 4.72 4.03
CA GLY A 314 19.45 3.57 3.32
C GLY A 314 20.08 3.92 1.98
N LEU A 315 20.89 2.98 1.49
CA LEU A 315 21.43 3.00 0.14
C LEU A 315 20.71 1.96 -0.73
N GLY A 316 20.25 2.40 -1.89
CA GLY A 316 19.39 1.63 -2.77
C GLY A 316 17.98 1.46 -2.19
N ARG A 317 17.26 0.49 -2.72
CA ARG A 317 15.85 0.25 -2.44
C ARG A 317 15.62 -0.73 -1.29
N TRP A 318 14.88 -0.30 -0.28
CA TRP A 318 14.39 -1.15 0.81
C TRP A 318 13.35 -2.16 0.28
N GLY A 319 13.47 -3.40 0.74
CA GLY A 319 12.59 -4.50 0.34
C GLY A 319 12.92 -5.11 -1.03
N SER A 320 14.05 -4.77 -1.63
CA SER A 320 14.54 -5.44 -2.85
C SER A 320 15.27 -6.74 -2.53
N LEU A 321 14.86 -7.85 -3.15
CA LEU A 321 15.60 -9.12 -3.09
C LEU A 321 16.84 -9.12 -4.00
N ASP A 322 16.91 -8.20 -4.97
CA ASP A 322 18.08 -8.00 -5.81
C ASP A 322 19.12 -7.14 -5.06
N PRO A 323 20.30 -7.70 -4.73
CA PRO A 323 21.36 -6.98 -4.03
C PRO A 323 21.95 -5.80 -4.82
N MET A 324 21.81 -5.79 -6.15
CA MET A 324 22.24 -4.67 -6.98
C MET A 324 21.28 -3.48 -6.90
N LEU A 325 20.03 -3.72 -6.54
CA LEU A 325 19.00 -2.69 -6.42
C LEU A 325 18.80 -2.19 -5.00
N GLY A 326 19.10 -2.99 -3.97
CA GLY A 326 19.02 -2.52 -2.58
C GLY A 326 19.04 -3.60 -1.51
N VAL A 327 18.35 -3.32 -0.40
CA VAL A 327 18.44 -4.08 0.85
C VAL A 327 17.16 -4.89 1.09
N PRO A 328 17.23 -6.23 1.27
CA PRO A 328 16.07 -7.11 1.37
C PRO A 328 15.42 -7.12 2.76
N VAL A 329 15.00 -5.94 3.25
CA VAL A 329 14.23 -5.83 4.50
C VAL A 329 12.77 -6.26 4.31
N ARG A 330 12.20 -6.90 5.32
CA ARG A 330 10.76 -7.08 5.49
C ARG A 330 10.19 -5.95 6.33
N TRP A 331 8.87 -5.74 6.27
CA TRP A 331 8.20 -4.67 7.01
C TRP A 331 8.46 -4.76 8.52
N GLU A 332 8.39 -5.96 9.09
CA GLU A 332 8.57 -6.19 10.53
C GLU A 332 9.97 -5.77 11.01
N GLN A 333 10.94 -5.75 10.10
CA GLN A 333 12.34 -5.39 10.38
C GLN A 333 12.58 -3.88 10.43
N ILE A 334 11.61 -3.06 10.00
CA ILE A 334 11.72 -1.59 9.97
C ILE A 334 10.47 -0.88 10.51
N ALA A 335 9.56 -1.62 11.16
CA ALA A 335 8.25 -1.12 11.57
C ALA A 335 8.29 0.08 12.57
N GLY A 336 9.42 0.31 13.25
CA GLY A 336 9.62 1.46 14.13
C GLY A 336 10.04 2.75 13.40
N ALA A 337 10.39 2.68 12.11
CA ALA A 337 10.76 3.85 11.33
C ALA A 337 9.53 4.72 11.04
N ARG A 338 9.60 6.01 11.37
CA ARG A 338 8.55 7.00 11.04
C ARG A 338 8.85 7.77 9.76
N VAL A 339 10.12 7.81 9.38
CA VAL A 339 10.59 8.36 8.11
C VAL A 339 11.65 7.43 7.54
N ILE A 340 11.59 7.15 6.24
CA ILE A 340 12.51 6.31 5.49
C ILE A 340 13.06 7.14 4.34
N VAL A 341 14.38 7.09 4.15
CA VAL A 341 15.09 7.72 3.04
C VAL A 341 15.77 6.62 2.23
N GLU A 342 15.51 6.59 0.94
CA GLU A 342 16.22 5.77 -0.05
C GLU A 342 17.14 6.67 -0.86
N ALA A 343 18.43 6.58 -0.58
CA ALA A 343 19.42 7.22 -1.41
C ALA A 343 19.84 6.29 -2.54
N GLY A 344 19.68 6.76 -3.78
CA GLY A 344 20.18 6.08 -4.96
C GLY A 344 21.69 5.82 -4.87
N PHE A 345 22.14 4.81 -5.60
CA PHE A 345 23.58 4.63 -5.78
C PHE A 345 24.10 5.73 -6.71
N LYS A 346 25.38 6.12 -6.56
CA LYS A 346 26.04 7.10 -7.44
C LYS A 346 25.87 6.80 -8.94
N ASP A 347 25.64 5.53 -9.30
CA ASP A 347 25.56 5.06 -10.70
C ASP A 347 24.15 4.58 -11.12
N MET A 348 23.13 4.63 -10.26
CA MET A 348 21.79 4.10 -10.59
C MET A 348 20.64 4.82 -9.88
N ASN A 349 19.64 5.21 -10.66
CA ASN A 349 18.34 5.65 -10.17
C ASN A 349 17.40 4.45 -10.03
N VAL A 350 16.86 4.23 -8.83
CA VAL A 350 15.89 3.17 -8.56
C VAL A 350 14.49 3.77 -8.50
N ALA A 351 13.58 3.28 -9.34
CA ALA A 351 12.18 3.72 -9.31
C ALA A 351 11.43 3.10 -8.11
N PRO A 352 10.55 3.85 -7.43
CA PRO A 352 9.77 3.34 -6.31
C PRO A 352 8.80 2.23 -6.76
N SER A 353 8.75 1.10 -6.03
CA SER A 353 7.68 0.10 -6.26
C SER A 353 6.39 0.56 -5.61
N GLN A 354 5.39 0.82 -6.44
CA GLN A 354 4.05 1.23 -6.00
C GLN A 354 3.05 0.06 -5.82
N GLY A 355 3.55 -1.19 -5.79
CA GLY A 355 2.72 -2.41 -5.90
C GLY A 355 3.08 -3.55 -4.96
N SER A 356 3.82 -3.32 -3.87
CA SER A 356 4.14 -4.36 -2.88
C SER A 356 3.43 -4.11 -1.55
N HIS A 357 3.27 -5.17 -0.75
CA HIS A 357 2.80 -5.11 0.65
C HIS A 357 3.53 -4.04 1.48
N PHE A 358 4.82 -3.82 1.18
CA PHE A 358 5.65 -2.75 1.74
C PHE A 358 5.04 -1.35 1.51
N PHE A 359 4.55 -1.06 0.30
CA PHE A 359 3.94 0.22 -0.06
C PHE A 359 2.59 0.45 0.62
N HIS A 360 1.78 -0.61 0.76
CA HIS A 360 0.52 -0.55 1.50
C HIS A 360 0.76 -0.18 2.97
N ASN A 361 1.80 -0.75 3.59
CA ASN A 361 2.16 -0.41 4.96
C ASN A 361 2.70 1.01 5.10
N LEU A 362 3.56 1.49 4.18
CA LEU A 362 4.02 2.89 4.19
C LEU A 362 2.86 3.89 4.24
N THR A 363 1.84 3.66 3.40
CA THR A 363 0.66 4.53 3.33
C THR A 363 -0.26 4.37 4.56
N SER A 364 -0.40 3.15 5.09
CA SER A 364 -1.28 2.86 6.23
C SER A 364 -0.71 3.36 7.55
N PHE A 365 0.61 3.28 7.74
CA PHE A 365 1.29 3.74 8.96
C PHE A 365 1.76 5.20 8.88
N MET A 366 1.45 5.89 7.77
CA MET A 366 1.81 7.29 7.53
C MET A 366 3.32 7.52 7.69
N VAL A 367 4.12 6.61 7.16
CA VAL A 367 5.58 6.72 7.19
C VAL A 367 6.01 7.69 6.08
N GLY A 368 6.76 8.72 6.46
CA GLY A 368 7.38 9.61 5.48
C GLY A 368 8.40 8.86 4.64
N TYR A 369 8.38 9.01 3.33
CA TYR A 369 9.24 8.24 2.45
C TYR A 369 9.91 9.14 1.43
N PHE A 370 11.23 9.22 1.46
CA PHE A 370 12.02 10.12 0.64
C PHE A 370 12.84 9.30 -0.35
N THR A 371 12.70 9.57 -1.63
CA THR A 371 13.56 9.00 -2.67
C THR A 371 14.55 10.07 -3.11
N ILE A 372 15.84 9.76 -3.07
CA ILE A 372 16.92 10.67 -3.47
C ILE A 372 17.55 10.12 -4.73
N HIS A 373 17.36 10.86 -5.82
CA HIS A 373 18.06 10.61 -7.07
C HIS A 373 19.40 11.34 -7.09
N ALA A 374 20.32 10.87 -7.92
CA ALA A 374 21.55 11.61 -8.21
C ALA A 374 21.23 12.75 -9.17
N ASP A 375 20.51 13.76 -8.69
CA ASP A 375 20.27 15.04 -9.36
C ASP A 375 20.76 16.20 -8.49
N ASP A 376 20.87 17.39 -9.07
CA ASP A 376 21.40 18.58 -8.37
C ASP A 376 20.41 19.17 -7.34
N GLU A 377 19.20 18.63 -7.21
CA GLU A 377 18.13 19.22 -6.41
C GLU A 377 17.74 18.38 -5.18
N SER A 378 18.16 17.12 -5.12
CA SER A 378 17.93 16.19 -4.01
C SER A 378 19.24 15.71 -3.41
N PHE A 379 19.37 15.68 -2.09
CA PHE A 379 20.60 15.24 -1.43
C PHE A 379 20.36 14.64 -0.05
N VAL A 380 21.38 13.90 0.41
CA VAL A 380 21.59 13.52 1.81
C VAL A 380 22.97 14.04 2.22
N ASP A 381 23.05 14.77 3.33
CA ASP A 381 24.29 15.30 3.87
C ASP A 381 25.05 14.20 4.64
N TRP A 382 25.73 13.33 3.86
CA TRP A 382 26.49 12.20 4.39
C TRP A 382 27.67 12.64 5.27
N ASP A 383 28.33 13.74 4.90
CA ASP A 383 29.47 14.29 5.66
C ASP A 383 29.01 14.71 7.05
N TRP A 384 27.86 15.39 7.15
CA TRP A 384 27.29 15.75 8.43
C TRP A 384 26.93 14.51 9.27
N LEU A 385 26.27 13.50 8.66
CA LEU A 385 25.90 12.25 9.33
C LEU A 385 27.13 11.50 9.88
N GLN A 386 28.22 11.45 9.12
CA GLN A 386 29.45 10.77 9.52
C GLN A 386 30.21 11.46 10.66
N GLN A 387 30.09 12.79 10.78
CA GLN A 387 30.78 13.57 11.81
C GLN A 387 30.04 13.61 13.16
N ARG A 388 28.82 13.07 13.25
CA ARG A 388 28.05 13.09 14.50
C ARG A 388 28.52 12.01 15.49
N PRO A 389 28.39 12.26 16.81
CA PRO A 389 28.63 11.22 17.82
C PRO A 389 27.71 10.02 17.61
N VAL A 390 28.31 8.83 17.51
CA VAL A 390 27.58 7.58 17.29
C VAL A 390 27.14 6.99 18.63
N CYS A 391 25.85 6.75 18.80
CA CYS A 391 25.27 6.09 19.97
C CYS A 391 25.56 4.58 19.96
N GLU A 392 25.41 3.96 18.79
CA GLU A 392 25.68 2.53 18.59
C GLU A 392 26.15 2.30 17.16
N GLN A 393 27.19 1.49 17.00
CA GLN A 393 27.79 1.18 15.70
C GLN A 393 27.85 -0.32 15.49
N MET A 394 27.27 -0.77 14.39
CA MET A 394 27.39 -2.14 13.89
C MET A 394 28.37 -2.18 12.71
N LYS A 395 28.39 -3.28 11.94
CA LYS A 395 29.34 -3.41 10.83
C LYS A 395 29.00 -2.46 9.69
N TYR A 396 27.71 -2.35 9.35
CA TYR A 396 27.19 -1.57 8.24
C TYR A 396 26.28 -0.42 8.67
N ILE A 397 25.71 -0.49 9.88
CA ILE A 397 24.75 0.50 10.37
C ILE A 397 25.34 1.37 11.49
N LYS A 398 25.00 2.66 11.47
CA LYS A 398 25.25 3.60 12.56
C LYS A 398 23.91 4.11 13.11
N HIS A 399 23.84 4.23 14.43
CA HIS A 399 22.73 4.82 15.16
C HIS A 399 23.20 6.12 15.85
N LEU A 400 22.57 7.24 15.50
CA LEU A 400 22.79 8.55 16.10
C LEU A 400 21.61 8.89 17.02
N ARG A 401 21.90 9.65 18.07
CA ARG A 401 20.91 10.14 19.02
C ARG A 401 21.15 11.60 19.32
N PHE A 402 20.07 12.38 19.34
CA PHE A 402 20.09 13.81 19.58
C PHE A 402 19.25 14.18 20.81
N GLU A 403 19.59 15.30 21.44
CA GLU A 403 18.81 15.87 22.55
C GLU A 403 17.56 16.61 22.05
N ASN A 404 17.68 17.26 20.88
CA ASN A 404 16.60 17.98 20.22
C ASN A 404 16.02 17.16 19.05
N PRO A 405 14.72 17.32 18.76
CA PRO A 405 14.07 16.52 17.73
C PRO A 405 14.49 16.95 16.32
N ILE A 406 14.54 15.97 15.43
CA ILE A 406 14.69 16.14 14.00
C ILE A 406 13.33 16.51 13.43
N THR A 407 13.29 17.62 12.70
CA THR A 407 12.07 18.10 12.06
C THR A 407 12.01 17.62 10.61
N VAL A 408 10.96 16.91 10.25
CA VAL A 408 10.66 16.47 8.88
C VAL A 408 9.43 17.20 8.36
N LYS A 409 9.57 17.86 7.22
CA LYS A 409 8.48 18.57 6.54
C LYS A 409 8.22 17.90 5.21
N MET A 410 6.96 17.51 4.97
CA MET A 410 6.56 16.85 3.72
C MET A 410 5.37 17.56 3.09
N ASN A 411 5.49 17.87 1.80
CA ASN A 411 4.43 18.45 1.00
C ASN A 411 4.01 17.47 -0.09
N GLY A 412 2.98 16.68 0.20
CA GLY A 412 2.45 15.66 -0.70
C GLY A 412 1.79 16.21 -1.97
N ARG A 413 1.55 17.53 -2.07
CA ARG A 413 1.05 18.16 -3.31
C ARG A 413 2.18 18.49 -4.27
N ARG A 414 3.35 18.87 -3.74
CA ARG A 414 4.54 19.24 -4.53
C ARG A 414 5.51 18.06 -4.67
N ASN A 415 5.20 16.91 -4.06
CA ASN A 415 6.08 15.74 -3.91
C ASN A 415 7.44 16.09 -3.30
N SER A 416 7.53 17.19 -2.54
CA SER A 416 8.79 17.66 -1.97
C SER A 416 8.81 17.53 -0.46
N GLY A 417 10.00 17.38 0.10
CA GLY A 417 10.19 17.38 1.54
C GLY A 417 11.61 17.66 1.95
N VAL A 418 11.77 18.09 3.19
CA VAL A 418 13.06 18.36 3.83
C VAL A 418 13.13 17.74 5.21
N ILE A 419 14.32 17.29 5.59
CA ILE A 419 14.67 16.84 6.93
C ILE A 419 15.69 17.83 7.48
N VAL A 420 15.34 18.53 8.55
CA VAL A 420 16.14 19.61 9.14
C VAL A 420 17.05 19.04 10.23
N LYS A 421 18.28 19.56 10.32
CA LYS A 421 19.22 19.22 11.38
C LYS A 421 18.60 19.60 12.75
N PRO A 422 18.75 18.75 13.78
CA PRO A 422 18.35 19.12 15.14
C PRO A 422 19.27 20.25 15.62
N GLU A 423 18.68 21.40 15.96
CA GLU A 423 19.40 22.54 16.58
C GLU A 423 19.79 22.26 18.02
#